data_AF-S8F9G4-F1
#
_entry.id   AF-S8F9G4-F1
#
_cell.length_a   1.000
_cell.length_b   1.000
_cell.length_c   1.000
_cell.angle_alpha   90.00
_cell.angle_beta   90.00
_cell.angle_gamma   90.00
#
_symmetry.space_group_name_H-M   'P 1'
#
loop_
_entity.id
_entity.type
_entity.pdbx_description
1 polymer ?
#
loop_
_entity_poly.entity_id
_entity_poly.type
_entity_poly.pdbx_seq_one_letter_code
_entity_poly.pdbx_strand_id
1 'polypeptide(L)'
;MQVSPGPYGSPACSTQWARSNSRISTVFTVLIALGLGSTVYGVYEFYSMFTMWPQEVRGDLRAGIKAKNQGDFILSERYLRRAYETALSLPLETFAPSPHLKLSGIAIALASTLEDAERPEPAYEVYSDALTRLRAANAASPLSGPERLRAVAIASKLGEMAETYQLPVAEEERWLTYAVEELLRIIRDETAKATLVVEGDSESKDNTPLMLAELEMPPWVTKTDVGAPLEALGRFYAREGNVDYAVPLYLQAVSLLVPPSSSKKKSTSEERCRGAQLMNNLAELNIRGKQSDEKRAQAIAWAEQGLATIERTKAAGGSTEQLWLCEQTLAAVLFNLGSLHEMGGETDKSRELFQQSLDQAKVIKMREGVMEAQAALRRLERNSKRVGNPFYTSSQRSNTA
;
A
#
# COMPACT_ATOMS: atom_id res chain seq x y z
N MET A 1 -21.78 -49.44 -87.09
CA MET A 1 -20.74 -48.97 -88.02
C MET A 1 -19.75 -48.13 -87.24
N GLN A 2 -18.53 -48.65 -87.09
CA GLN A 2 -17.38 -47.94 -86.50
C GLN A 2 -16.91 -46.84 -87.44
N VAL A 3 -16.64 -45.65 -86.91
CA VAL A 3 -15.53 -44.78 -87.34
C VAL A 3 -15.07 -43.95 -86.14
N SER A 4 -13.84 -44.20 -85.70
CA SER A 4 -12.92 -43.19 -85.12
C SER A 4 -11.85 -42.90 -86.21
N PRO A 5 -10.90 -41.94 -86.10
CA PRO A 5 -10.49 -41.09 -84.98
C PRO A 5 -10.13 -39.62 -85.38
N GLY A 6 -9.65 -38.78 -84.45
CA GLY A 6 -8.93 -37.54 -84.78
C GLY A 6 -8.76 -36.55 -83.63
N PRO A 7 -7.53 -36.17 -83.22
CA PRO A 7 -7.24 -35.48 -81.95
C PRO A 7 -7.06 -33.96 -82.11
N TYR A 8 -7.54 -33.18 -81.15
CA TYR A 8 -7.08 -31.79 -80.95
C TYR A 8 -6.86 -31.53 -79.47
N GLY A 9 -5.59 -31.27 -79.13
CA GLY A 9 -5.20 -30.74 -77.84
C GLY A 9 -5.67 -29.30 -77.66
N SER A 10 -6.00 -28.95 -76.43
CA SER A 10 -6.05 -27.58 -75.93
C SER A 10 -5.47 -27.60 -74.52
N PRO A 11 -4.59 -26.64 -74.16
CA PRO A 11 -3.99 -26.60 -72.84
C PRO A 11 -5.04 -26.09 -71.84
N ALA A 12 -5.39 -26.93 -70.87
CA ALA A 12 -6.13 -26.46 -69.71
C ALA A 12 -5.25 -25.49 -68.92
N CYS A 13 -5.65 -24.23 -68.90
CA CYS A 13 -5.18 -23.25 -67.93
C CYS A 13 -5.47 -23.79 -66.53
N SER A 14 -4.45 -24.30 -65.85
CA SER A 14 -4.56 -24.74 -64.48
C SER A 14 -4.68 -23.51 -63.59
N THR A 15 -5.91 -23.30 -63.12
CA THR A 15 -6.33 -22.29 -62.17
C THR A 15 -5.42 -22.30 -60.94
N GLN A 16 -4.53 -21.33 -60.86
CA GLN A 16 -3.66 -21.08 -59.71
C GLN A 16 -4.46 -20.38 -58.59
N TRP A 17 -5.48 -21.04 -58.04
CA TRP A 17 -6.37 -20.51 -56.98
C TRP A 17 -6.59 -21.49 -55.82
N ALA A 18 -5.55 -22.25 -55.43
CA ALA A 18 -5.69 -23.23 -54.34
C ALA A 18 -4.50 -23.23 -53.37
N ARG A 19 -4.06 -22.07 -52.86
CA ARG A 19 -2.99 -22.02 -51.84
C ARG A 19 -3.16 -21.05 -50.66
N SER A 20 -4.32 -20.45 -50.40
CA SER A 20 -4.52 -19.60 -49.20
C SER A 20 -5.61 -20.03 -48.19
N ASN A 21 -6.38 -21.09 -48.45
CA ASN A 21 -7.53 -21.46 -47.59
C ASN A 21 -7.14 -22.13 -46.26
N SER A 22 -5.98 -22.76 -46.14
CA SER A 22 -5.59 -23.48 -44.92
C SER A 22 -5.22 -22.54 -43.76
N ARG A 23 -4.57 -21.40 -44.05
CA ARG A 23 -4.19 -20.42 -43.01
C ARG A 23 -5.39 -19.66 -42.47
N ILE A 24 -6.32 -19.29 -43.34
CA ILE A 24 -7.55 -18.58 -42.95
C ILE A 24 -8.44 -19.51 -42.10
N SER A 25 -8.66 -20.76 -42.53
CA SER A 25 -9.43 -21.75 -41.76
C SER A 25 -8.83 -22.04 -40.37
N THR A 26 -7.50 -22.14 -40.28
CA THR A 26 -6.81 -22.37 -39.00
C THR A 26 -6.96 -21.17 -38.06
N VAL A 27 -6.80 -19.94 -38.56
CA VAL A 27 -6.97 -18.72 -37.77
C VAL A 27 -8.42 -18.59 -37.27
N PHE A 28 -9.42 -18.84 -38.13
CA PHE A 28 -10.83 -18.84 -37.72
C PHE A 28 -11.13 -19.91 -36.67
N THR A 29 -10.56 -21.11 -36.81
CA THR A 29 -10.75 -22.19 -35.82
C THR A 29 -10.12 -21.83 -34.47
N VAL A 30 -8.92 -21.25 -34.47
CA VAL A 30 -8.27 -20.75 -33.24
C VAL A 30 -9.08 -19.64 -32.58
N LEU A 31 -9.58 -18.68 -33.35
CA LEU A 31 -10.42 -17.60 -32.83
C LEU A 31 -11.75 -18.09 -32.27
N ILE A 32 -12.40 -19.07 -32.91
CA ILE A 32 -13.62 -19.70 -32.40
C ILE A 32 -13.31 -20.49 -31.12
N ALA A 33 -12.22 -21.25 -31.07
CA ALA A 33 -11.81 -21.99 -29.88
C ALA A 33 -11.49 -21.04 -28.70
N LEU A 34 -10.81 -19.92 -28.96
CA LEU A 34 -10.55 -18.88 -27.96
C LEU A 34 -11.85 -18.16 -27.53
N GLY A 35 -12.75 -17.88 -28.46
CA GLY A 35 -14.06 -17.27 -28.18
C GLY A 35 -14.96 -18.17 -27.32
N LEU A 36 -15.04 -19.45 -27.67
CA LEU A 36 -15.77 -20.45 -26.89
C LEU A 36 -15.11 -20.68 -25.52
N GLY A 37 -13.77 -20.79 -25.48
CA GLY A 37 -13.02 -20.95 -24.23
C GLY A 37 -13.21 -19.77 -23.29
N SER A 38 -13.13 -18.54 -23.78
CA SER A 38 -13.35 -17.33 -23.00
C SER A 38 -14.81 -17.19 -22.53
N THR A 39 -15.78 -17.59 -23.35
CA THR A 39 -17.20 -17.57 -22.96
C THR A 39 -17.50 -18.64 -21.89
N VAL A 40 -16.99 -19.85 -22.06
CA VAL A 40 -17.13 -20.93 -21.05
C VAL A 40 -16.45 -20.54 -19.74
N TYR A 41 -15.24 -20.00 -19.81
CA TYR A 41 -14.54 -19.48 -18.63
C TYR A 41 -15.30 -18.34 -17.97
N GLY A 42 -15.80 -17.37 -18.76
CA GLY A 42 -16.61 -16.26 -18.24
C GLY A 42 -17.93 -16.72 -17.62
N VAL A 43 -18.62 -17.69 -18.21
CA VAL A 43 -19.85 -18.28 -17.65
C VAL A 43 -19.54 -19.08 -16.39
N TYR A 44 -18.43 -19.81 -16.33
CA TYR A 44 -17.99 -20.53 -15.14
C TYR A 44 -17.64 -19.59 -13.99
N GLU A 45 -16.83 -18.56 -14.25
CA GLU A 45 -16.49 -17.51 -13.28
C GLU A 45 -17.75 -16.75 -12.82
N PHE A 46 -18.64 -16.40 -13.74
CA PHE A 46 -19.92 -15.79 -13.40
C PHE A 46 -20.72 -16.73 -12.49
N TYR A 47 -20.95 -17.98 -12.91
CA TYR A 47 -21.71 -18.97 -12.12
C TYR A 47 -21.07 -19.26 -10.74
N SER A 48 -19.74 -19.29 -10.65
CA SER A 48 -19.02 -19.48 -9.38
C SER A 48 -19.24 -18.28 -8.45
N MET A 49 -19.22 -17.04 -8.97
CA MET A 49 -19.63 -15.84 -8.21
C MET A 49 -21.09 -15.92 -7.76
N PHE A 50 -21.97 -16.55 -8.55
CA PHE A 50 -23.36 -16.77 -8.15
C PHE A 50 -23.54 -17.89 -7.12
N THR A 51 -22.56 -18.78 -6.92
CA THR A 51 -22.68 -19.97 -6.05
C THR A 51 -21.74 -19.98 -4.85
N MET A 52 -20.80 -19.03 -4.75
CA MET A 52 -19.78 -18.93 -3.69
C MET A 52 -20.35 -18.78 -2.26
N TRP A 53 -21.54 -18.19 -2.13
CA TRP A 53 -22.20 -17.91 -0.85
C TRP A 53 -23.40 -18.84 -0.61
N PRO A 54 -23.69 -19.29 0.61
CA PRO A 54 -24.88 -20.08 0.92
C PRO A 54 -26.18 -19.38 0.48
N GLN A 55 -27.20 -20.14 0.09
CA GLN A 55 -28.45 -19.57 -0.44
C GLN A 55 -29.14 -18.66 0.58
N GLU A 56 -29.04 -19.01 1.85
CA GLU A 56 -29.60 -18.33 3.02
C GLU A 56 -29.02 -16.92 3.18
N VAL A 57 -27.75 -16.71 2.82
CA VAL A 57 -27.02 -15.44 3.03
C VAL A 57 -27.00 -14.58 1.77
N ARG A 58 -26.97 -15.21 0.60
CA ARG A 58 -26.66 -14.57 -0.68
C ARG A 58 -27.66 -13.49 -1.09
N GLY A 59 -28.94 -13.67 -0.79
CA GLY A 59 -30.00 -12.69 -1.11
C GLY A 59 -29.77 -11.37 -0.40
N ASP A 60 -29.56 -11.43 0.91
CA ASP A 60 -29.33 -10.27 1.76
C ASP A 60 -27.99 -9.60 1.48
N LEU A 61 -26.93 -10.40 1.29
CA LEU A 61 -25.63 -9.87 0.97
C LEU A 61 -25.67 -9.03 -0.32
N ARG A 62 -26.34 -9.52 -1.37
CA ARG A 62 -26.49 -8.76 -2.63
C ARG A 62 -27.33 -7.51 -2.46
N ALA A 63 -28.45 -7.61 -1.74
CA ALA A 63 -29.32 -6.45 -1.50
C ALA A 63 -28.59 -5.37 -0.70
N GLY A 64 -27.82 -5.78 0.32
CA GLY A 64 -27.01 -4.90 1.15
C GLY A 64 -25.92 -4.18 0.37
N ILE A 65 -25.12 -4.92 -0.42
CA ILE A 65 -24.07 -4.31 -1.27
C ILE A 65 -24.69 -3.40 -2.34
N LYS A 66 -25.82 -3.79 -2.93
CA LYS A 66 -26.53 -2.95 -3.90
C LYS A 66 -27.00 -1.64 -3.27
N ALA A 67 -27.61 -1.69 -2.09
CA ALA A 67 -28.07 -0.50 -1.37
C ALA A 67 -26.89 0.41 -0.97
N LYS A 68 -25.77 -0.18 -0.54
CA LYS A 68 -24.52 0.55 -0.26
C LYS A 68 -24.07 1.37 -1.46
N ASN A 69 -23.99 0.73 -2.62
CA ASN A 69 -23.58 1.37 -3.87
C ASN A 69 -24.57 2.45 -4.36
N GLN A 70 -25.80 2.45 -3.85
CA GLN A 70 -26.82 3.46 -4.13
C GLN A 70 -26.79 4.62 -3.11
N GLY A 71 -25.92 4.56 -2.10
CA GLY A 71 -25.86 5.54 -1.00
C GLY A 71 -26.96 5.36 0.06
N ASP A 72 -27.76 4.29 -0.01
CA ASP A 72 -28.75 3.98 1.02
C ASP A 72 -28.12 3.11 2.12
N PHE A 73 -27.36 3.75 2.98
CA PHE A 73 -26.60 3.07 4.03
C PHE A 73 -27.49 2.44 5.10
N ILE A 74 -28.67 3.02 5.38
CA ILE A 74 -29.62 2.48 6.36
C ILE A 74 -30.21 1.16 5.86
N LEU A 75 -30.65 1.13 4.60
CA LEU A 75 -31.16 -0.10 4.00
C LEU A 75 -30.04 -1.13 3.84
N SER A 76 -28.85 -0.68 3.45
CA SER A 76 -27.66 -1.53 3.34
C SER A 76 -27.33 -2.22 4.66
N GLU A 77 -27.24 -1.46 5.76
CA GLU A 77 -26.97 -2.00 7.10
C GLU A 77 -27.98 -3.07 7.48
N ARG A 78 -29.29 -2.83 7.28
CA ARG A 78 -30.34 -3.81 7.63
C ARG A 78 -30.11 -5.15 6.92
N TYR A 79 -29.82 -5.11 5.61
CA TYR A 79 -29.55 -6.32 4.85
C TYR A 79 -28.24 -6.98 5.26
N LEU A 80 -27.15 -6.21 5.41
CA LEU A 80 -25.84 -6.77 5.77
C LEU A 80 -25.81 -7.33 7.18
N ARG A 81 -26.53 -6.71 8.12
CA ARG A 81 -26.70 -7.21 9.49
C ARG A 81 -27.44 -8.55 9.49
N ARG A 82 -28.57 -8.64 8.78
CA ARG A 82 -29.30 -9.91 8.64
C ARG A 82 -28.46 -10.99 7.95
N ALA A 83 -27.71 -10.63 6.91
CA ALA A 83 -26.77 -11.54 6.24
C ALA A 83 -25.70 -12.04 7.21
N TYR A 84 -25.14 -11.16 8.03
CA TYR A 84 -24.09 -11.50 9.00
C TYR A 84 -24.60 -12.40 10.12
N GLU A 85 -25.74 -12.04 10.73
CA GLU A 85 -26.40 -12.86 11.76
C GLU A 85 -26.76 -14.25 11.23
N THR A 86 -27.35 -14.31 10.03
CA THR A 86 -27.65 -15.57 9.36
C THR A 86 -26.38 -16.37 9.12
N ALA A 87 -25.32 -15.73 8.62
CA ALA A 87 -24.06 -16.42 8.34
C ALA A 87 -23.40 -17.00 9.61
N LEU A 88 -23.48 -16.29 10.74
CA LEU A 88 -22.98 -16.77 12.03
C LEU A 88 -23.79 -17.95 12.60
N SER A 89 -25.04 -18.13 12.16
CA SER A 89 -25.90 -19.24 12.60
C SER A 89 -25.67 -20.54 11.83
N LEU A 90 -24.97 -20.49 10.69
CA LEU A 90 -24.75 -21.64 9.82
C LEU A 90 -23.44 -22.38 10.18
N PRO A 91 -23.35 -23.69 9.91
CA PRO A 91 -22.11 -24.45 10.07
C PRO A 91 -20.97 -23.89 9.20
N LEU A 92 -19.73 -23.93 9.70
CA LEU A 92 -18.55 -23.38 9.00
C LEU A 92 -18.31 -24.08 7.65
N GLU A 93 -18.65 -25.36 7.55
CA GLU A 93 -18.51 -26.18 6.34
C GLU A 93 -19.30 -25.60 5.16
N THR A 94 -20.41 -24.91 5.44
CA THR A 94 -21.24 -24.21 4.45
C THR A 94 -20.45 -23.10 3.73
N PHE A 95 -19.40 -22.58 4.37
CA PHE A 95 -18.55 -21.51 3.84
C PHE A 95 -17.21 -22.03 3.27
N ALA A 96 -17.01 -23.34 3.17
CA ALA A 96 -15.82 -23.92 2.56
C ALA A 96 -15.50 -23.33 1.16
N PRO A 97 -14.22 -23.25 0.77
CA PRO A 97 -13.03 -23.73 1.48
C PRO A 97 -12.47 -22.76 2.54
N SER A 98 -12.89 -21.49 2.54
CA SER A 98 -12.31 -20.42 3.36
C SER A 98 -13.36 -19.74 4.25
N PRO A 99 -13.88 -20.46 5.26
CA PRO A 99 -15.01 -20.01 6.04
C PRO A 99 -14.77 -18.68 6.74
N HIS A 100 -13.56 -18.48 7.28
CA HIS A 100 -13.24 -17.28 8.03
C HIS A 100 -13.03 -16.06 7.14
N LEU A 101 -12.57 -16.25 5.89
CA LEU A 101 -12.54 -15.16 4.90
C LEU A 101 -13.94 -14.70 4.51
N LYS A 102 -14.88 -15.64 4.32
CA LYS A 102 -16.26 -15.33 3.97
C LYS A 102 -16.98 -14.63 5.11
N LEU A 103 -16.92 -15.17 6.32
CA LEU A 103 -17.57 -14.58 7.50
C LEU A 103 -17.01 -13.18 7.83
N SER A 104 -15.68 -13.03 7.87
CA SER A 104 -15.07 -11.71 8.08
C SER A 104 -15.33 -10.75 6.92
N GLY A 105 -15.49 -11.24 5.69
CA GLY A 105 -15.85 -10.42 4.54
C GLY A 105 -17.23 -9.76 4.69
N ILE A 106 -18.23 -10.50 5.19
CA ILE A 106 -19.56 -9.92 5.48
C ILE A 106 -19.43 -8.88 6.61
N ALA A 107 -18.68 -9.19 7.67
CA ALA A 107 -18.45 -8.26 8.77
C ALA A 107 -17.80 -6.94 8.31
N ILE A 108 -16.77 -7.01 7.46
CA ILE A 108 -16.12 -5.83 6.88
C ILE A 108 -17.08 -5.03 5.99
N ALA A 109 -17.91 -5.70 5.20
CA ALA A 109 -18.92 -5.02 4.38
C ALA A 109 -19.93 -4.25 5.27
N LEU A 110 -20.38 -4.87 6.37
CA LEU A 110 -21.27 -4.22 7.34
C LEU A 110 -20.58 -3.04 8.04
N ALA A 111 -19.38 -3.25 8.58
CA ALA A 111 -18.62 -2.23 9.31
C ALA A 111 -18.28 -1.03 8.42
N SER A 112 -17.80 -1.27 7.19
CA SER A 112 -17.53 -0.18 6.24
C SER A 112 -18.80 0.58 5.84
N THR A 113 -19.96 -0.07 5.78
CA THR A 113 -21.25 0.61 5.55
C THR A 113 -21.61 1.53 6.71
N LEU A 114 -21.29 1.11 7.94
CA LEU A 114 -21.49 1.93 9.14
C LEU A 114 -20.52 3.13 9.17
N GLU A 115 -19.28 2.96 8.71
CA GLU A 115 -18.34 4.07 8.51
C GLU A 115 -18.84 5.07 7.47
N ASP A 116 -19.30 4.59 6.30
CA ASP A 116 -19.85 5.44 5.24
C ASP A 116 -21.12 6.19 5.70
N ALA A 117 -21.83 5.64 6.70
CA ALA A 117 -22.97 6.26 7.36
C ALA A 117 -22.59 7.20 8.52
N GLU A 118 -21.31 7.52 8.70
CA GLU A 118 -20.78 8.35 9.79
C GLU A 118 -21.11 7.79 11.19
N ARG A 119 -21.17 6.46 11.33
CA ARG A 119 -21.46 5.74 12.59
C ARG A 119 -20.28 4.91 13.04
N PRO A 120 -19.22 5.55 13.56
CA PRO A 120 -17.93 4.89 13.80
C PRO A 120 -17.92 3.92 14.98
N GLU A 121 -18.65 4.21 16.06
CA GLU A 121 -18.72 3.33 17.22
C GLU A 121 -19.36 1.96 16.87
N PRO A 122 -20.53 1.89 16.22
CA PRO A 122 -21.06 0.62 15.72
C PRO A 122 -20.13 -0.09 14.72
N ALA A 123 -19.43 0.65 13.86
CA ALA A 123 -18.47 0.06 12.93
C ALA A 123 -17.30 -0.60 13.68
N TYR A 124 -16.78 0.09 14.70
CA TYR A 124 -15.69 -0.37 15.54
C TYR A 124 -16.06 -1.67 16.26
N GLU A 125 -17.27 -1.76 16.83
CA GLU A 125 -17.78 -2.98 17.46
C GLU A 125 -17.78 -4.16 16.49
N VAL A 126 -18.28 -3.98 15.26
CA VAL A 126 -18.32 -5.05 14.25
C VAL A 126 -16.91 -5.51 13.86
N TYR A 127 -15.96 -4.58 13.68
CA TYR A 127 -14.56 -4.93 13.39
C TYR A 127 -13.90 -5.67 14.57
N SER A 128 -14.09 -5.19 15.80
CA SER A 128 -13.54 -5.79 17.02
C SER A 128 -14.07 -7.21 17.23
N ASP A 129 -15.38 -7.41 17.03
CA ASP A 129 -16.02 -8.73 17.10
C ASP A 129 -15.50 -9.67 16.03
N ALA A 130 -15.34 -9.19 14.78
CA ALA A 130 -14.81 -9.98 13.69
C ALA A 130 -13.36 -10.42 13.97
N LEU A 131 -12.51 -9.52 14.47
CA LEU A 131 -11.14 -9.84 14.86
C LEU A 131 -11.10 -10.84 16.02
N THR A 132 -11.95 -10.67 17.03
CA THR A 132 -12.06 -11.58 18.17
C THR A 132 -12.41 -13.00 17.70
N ARG A 133 -13.35 -13.14 16.77
CA ARG A 133 -13.73 -14.42 16.17
C ARG A 133 -12.59 -15.05 15.36
N LEU A 134 -11.85 -14.28 14.57
CA LEU A 134 -10.67 -14.76 13.84
C LEU A 134 -9.58 -15.27 14.79
N ARG A 135 -9.31 -14.53 15.86
CA ARG A 135 -8.34 -14.91 16.87
C ARG A 135 -8.74 -16.19 17.60
N ALA A 136 -10.00 -16.30 18.01
CA ALA A 136 -10.53 -17.50 18.63
C ALA A 136 -10.45 -18.72 17.69
N ALA A 137 -10.78 -18.53 16.41
CA ALA A 137 -10.65 -19.58 15.41
C ALA A 137 -9.20 -20.02 15.23
N ASN A 138 -8.25 -19.09 15.10
CA ASN A 138 -6.82 -19.39 14.97
C ASN A 138 -6.23 -20.10 16.18
N ALA A 139 -6.73 -19.79 17.39
CA ALA A 139 -6.34 -20.47 18.61
C ALA A 139 -6.89 -21.91 18.69
N ALA A 140 -8.10 -22.15 18.16
CA ALA A 140 -8.71 -23.47 18.14
C ALA A 140 -8.12 -24.37 17.05
N SER A 141 -7.88 -23.82 15.85
CA SER A 141 -7.24 -24.48 14.73
C SER A 141 -6.47 -23.45 13.91
N PRO A 142 -5.18 -23.68 13.63
CA PRO A 142 -4.38 -22.73 12.86
C PRO A 142 -5.06 -22.35 11.54
N LEU A 143 -5.29 -21.05 11.37
CA LEU A 143 -5.90 -20.50 10.15
C LEU A 143 -4.90 -20.51 8.99
N SER A 144 -5.44 -20.46 7.77
CA SER A 144 -4.60 -20.27 6.59
C SER A 144 -3.89 -18.90 6.61
N GLY A 145 -2.77 -18.79 5.90
CA GLY A 145 -2.05 -17.52 5.76
C GLY A 145 -2.95 -16.34 5.35
N PRO A 146 -3.77 -16.46 4.29
CA PRO A 146 -4.72 -15.41 3.91
C PRO A 146 -5.75 -15.04 5.00
N GLU A 147 -6.24 -16.00 5.79
CA GLU A 147 -7.16 -15.75 6.90
C GLU A 147 -6.48 -15.06 8.08
N ARG A 148 -5.21 -15.38 8.35
CA ARG A 148 -4.41 -14.65 9.35
C ARG A 148 -4.11 -13.23 8.88
N LEU A 149 -3.82 -13.05 7.58
CA LEU A 149 -3.61 -11.72 6.99
C LEU A 149 -4.89 -10.88 7.05
N ARG A 150 -6.07 -11.50 6.96
CA ARG A 150 -7.35 -10.82 7.21
C ARG A 150 -7.45 -10.28 8.64
N ALA A 151 -6.94 -11.01 9.64
CA ALA A 151 -6.87 -10.52 11.02
C ALA A 151 -5.91 -9.33 11.16
N VAL A 152 -4.76 -9.36 10.48
CA VAL A 152 -3.82 -8.22 10.40
C VAL A 152 -4.53 -6.99 9.82
N ALA A 153 -5.24 -7.14 8.70
CA ALA A 153 -5.94 -6.03 8.05
C ALA A 153 -7.03 -5.40 8.95
N ILE A 154 -7.83 -6.23 9.65
CA ILE A 154 -8.85 -5.72 10.58
C ILE A 154 -8.18 -5.02 11.77
N ALA A 155 -7.09 -5.55 12.31
CA ALA A 155 -6.36 -4.90 13.40
C ALA A 155 -5.75 -3.56 12.97
N SER A 156 -5.13 -3.48 11.80
CA SER A 156 -4.65 -2.20 11.24
C SER A 156 -5.79 -1.18 11.12
N LYS A 157 -6.98 -1.61 10.66
CA LYS A 157 -8.15 -0.74 10.58
C LYS A 157 -8.64 -0.27 11.95
N LEU A 158 -8.67 -1.15 12.96
CA LEU A 158 -9.01 -0.76 14.34
C LEU A 158 -8.01 0.27 14.91
N GLY A 159 -6.72 0.13 14.60
CA GLY A 159 -5.71 1.13 14.94
C GLY A 159 -5.94 2.49 14.26
N GLU A 160 -6.23 2.49 12.96
CA GLU A 160 -6.60 3.72 12.22
C GLU A 160 -7.86 4.39 12.80
N MET A 161 -8.88 3.60 13.15
CA MET A 161 -10.09 4.11 13.80
C MET A 161 -9.77 4.68 15.18
N ALA A 162 -8.91 4.03 15.96
CA ALA A 162 -8.50 4.52 17.27
C ALA A 162 -7.83 5.90 17.19
N GLU A 163 -6.97 6.11 16.19
CA GLU A 163 -6.40 7.43 15.90
C GLU A 163 -7.48 8.43 15.47
N THR A 164 -8.27 8.07 14.46
CA THR A 164 -9.24 8.97 13.81
C THR A 164 -10.30 9.48 14.79
N TYR A 165 -10.78 8.60 15.66
CA TYR A 165 -11.81 8.90 16.66
C TYR A 165 -11.22 9.25 18.04
N GLN A 166 -9.90 9.43 18.14
CA GLN A 166 -9.21 9.83 19.37
C GLN A 166 -9.55 8.93 20.56
N LEU A 167 -9.62 7.62 20.31
CA LEU A 167 -9.72 6.62 21.37
C LEU A 167 -8.44 6.65 22.24
N PRO A 168 -8.45 6.02 23.44
CA PRO A 168 -7.26 5.97 24.27
C PRO A 168 -6.04 5.45 23.50
N VAL A 169 -4.89 6.11 23.67
CA VAL A 169 -3.61 5.78 23.01
C VAL A 169 -3.26 4.29 23.13
N ALA A 170 -3.55 3.69 24.29
CA ALA A 170 -3.32 2.27 24.54
C ALA A 170 -4.13 1.34 23.61
N GLU A 171 -5.31 1.78 23.15
CA GLU A 171 -6.14 1.00 22.23
C GLU A 171 -5.57 1.07 20.80
N GLU A 172 -5.07 2.24 20.36
CA GLU A 172 -4.34 2.35 19.08
C GLU A 172 -3.09 1.46 19.08
N GLU A 173 -2.25 1.59 20.11
CA GLU A 173 -1.02 0.81 20.24
C GLU A 173 -1.30 -0.69 20.22
N ARG A 174 -2.30 -1.13 20.99
CA ARG A 174 -2.71 -2.54 21.08
C ARG A 174 -3.00 -3.14 19.72
N TRP A 175 -3.74 -2.43 18.87
CA TRP A 175 -4.14 -2.97 17.57
C TRP A 175 -3.03 -2.91 16.53
N LEU A 176 -2.27 -1.82 16.49
CA LEU A 176 -1.13 -1.68 15.57
C LEU A 176 -0.01 -2.67 15.91
N THR A 177 0.28 -2.87 17.20
CA THR A 177 1.24 -3.89 17.65
C THR A 177 0.76 -5.30 17.29
N TYR A 178 -0.51 -5.63 17.54
CA TYR A 178 -1.06 -6.93 17.12
C TYR A 178 -0.91 -7.16 15.61
N ALA A 179 -1.21 -6.14 14.78
CA ALA A 179 -1.11 -6.25 13.33
C ALA A 179 0.32 -6.57 12.87
N VAL A 180 1.31 -5.84 13.40
CA VAL A 180 2.73 -6.07 13.06
C VAL A 180 3.23 -7.41 13.58
N GLU A 181 2.92 -7.77 14.83
CA GLU A 181 3.35 -9.05 15.40
C GLU A 181 2.78 -10.24 14.62
N GLU A 182 1.48 -10.21 14.32
CA GLU A 182 0.84 -11.31 13.62
C GLU A 182 1.34 -11.44 12.18
N LEU A 183 1.57 -10.31 11.50
CA LEU A 183 2.23 -10.27 10.20
C LEU A 183 3.62 -10.92 10.23
N LEU A 184 4.45 -10.58 11.21
CA LEU A 184 5.79 -11.16 11.35
C LEU A 184 5.71 -12.66 11.66
N ARG A 185 4.74 -13.11 12.45
CA ARG A 185 4.47 -14.55 12.68
C ARG A 185 4.09 -15.24 11.36
N ILE A 186 3.21 -14.65 10.55
CA ILE A 186 2.82 -15.21 9.24
C ILE A 186 4.07 -15.40 8.37
N ILE A 187 4.89 -14.37 8.20
CA ILE A 187 6.09 -14.41 7.36
C ILE A 187 7.06 -15.49 7.85
N ARG A 188 7.31 -15.56 9.16
CA ARG A 188 8.19 -16.56 9.77
C ARG A 188 7.68 -17.98 9.54
N ASP A 189 6.39 -18.22 9.80
CA ASP A 189 5.80 -19.56 9.70
C ASP A 189 5.80 -20.06 8.24
N GLU A 190 5.55 -19.17 7.27
CA GLU A 190 5.63 -19.51 5.84
C GLU A 190 7.08 -19.74 5.38
N THR A 191 8.03 -18.97 5.88
CA THR A 191 9.47 -19.21 5.62
C THR A 191 9.91 -20.56 6.17
N ALA A 192 9.51 -20.89 7.41
CA ALA A 192 9.81 -22.19 8.02
C ALA A 192 9.21 -23.35 7.21
N LYS A 193 7.96 -23.22 6.73
CA LYS A 193 7.36 -24.22 5.83
C LYS A 193 8.13 -24.37 4.53
N ALA A 194 8.57 -23.26 3.92
CA ALA A 194 9.37 -23.30 2.70
C ALA A 194 10.71 -24.03 2.90
N THR A 195 11.39 -23.78 4.02
CA THR A 195 12.65 -24.49 4.36
C THR A 195 12.44 -25.99 4.62
N LEU A 196 11.32 -26.38 5.24
CA LEU A 196 11.01 -27.80 5.52
C LEU A 196 10.67 -28.61 4.26
N VAL A 197 10.24 -27.97 3.17
CA VAL A 197 9.96 -28.66 1.88
C VAL A 197 11.24 -28.87 1.07
N VAL A 198 12.30 -28.13 1.36
CA VAL A 198 13.62 -28.23 0.73
C VAL A 198 14.56 -29.00 1.66
N GLU A 199 14.29 -30.30 1.89
CA GLU A 199 15.27 -31.17 2.54
C GLU A 199 16.36 -31.58 1.54
N GLY A 200 17.51 -30.93 1.69
CA GLY A 200 18.78 -31.22 1.03
C GLY A 200 19.79 -30.11 1.36
N ASP A 201 20.43 -30.22 2.53
CA ASP A 201 21.52 -29.39 3.05
C ASP A 201 21.20 -27.95 3.47
N SER A 202 21.05 -27.73 4.78
CA SER A 202 22.12 -27.13 5.62
C SER A 202 21.55 -26.61 6.94
N GLU A 203 22.09 -27.12 8.04
CA GLU A 203 22.03 -26.46 9.34
C GLU A 203 22.65 -25.07 9.24
N SER A 204 21.84 -24.03 9.48
CA SER A 204 22.35 -22.75 9.97
C SER A 204 21.29 -22.09 10.84
N LYS A 205 21.29 -22.48 12.12
CA LYS A 205 20.82 -21.60 13.20
C LYS A 205 21.84 -20.47 13.31
N ASP A 206 21.67 -19.42 12.52
CA ASP A 206 22.42 -18.19 12.76
C ASP A 206 21.48 -17.01 12.97
N ASN A 207 21.82 -16.22 13.98
CA ASN A 207 21.01 -15.14 14.53
C ASN A 207 21.16 -13.87 13.66
N THR A 208 21.04 -14.04 12.34
CA THR A 208 21.17 -12.94 11.37
C THR A 208 19.90 -12.08 11.42
N PRO A 209 20.00 -10.74 11.52
CA PRO A 209 18.84 -9.87 11.46
C PRO A 209 18.05 -10.14 10.18
N LEU A 210 16.83 -10.63 10.33
CA LEU A 210 15.95 -10.99 9.23
C LEU A 210 15.55 -9.73 8.45
N MET A 211 16.24 -9.42 7.35
CA MET A 211 15.87 -8.29 6.49
C MET A 211 14.65 -8.67 5.64
N LEU A 212 13.44 -8.15 5.96
CA LEU A 212 12.21 -8.49 5.21
C LEU A 212 12.33 -8.24 3.70
N ALA A 213 13.19 -7.30 3.29
CA ALA A 213 13.51 -7.03 1.89
C ALA A 213 14.04 -8.25 1.14
N GLU A 214 14.70 -9.19 1.81
CA GLU A 214 15.32 -10.37 1.22
C GLU A 214 14.41 -11.59 1.25
N LEU A 215 13.38 -11.62 2.10
CA LEU A 215 12.47 -12.76 2.21
C LEU A 215 11.62 -13.00 0.96
N GLU A 216 11.59 -14.25 0.49
CA GLU A 216 10.64 -14.69 -0.50
C GLU A 216 9.25 -14.73 0.14
N MET A 217 8.46 -13.69 -0.14
CA MET A 217 7.09 -13.61 0.37
C MET A 217 6.21 -14.60 -0.39
N PRO A 218 5.25 -15.25 0.29
CA PRO A 218 4.24 -16.05 -0.39
C PRO A 218 3.52 -15.24 -1.48
N PRO A 219 3.08 -15.86 -2.59
CA PRO A 219 2.50 -15.14 -3.73
C PRO A 219 1.20 -14.38 -3.41
N TRP A 220 0.57 -14.70 -2.28
CA TRP A 220 -0.64 -14.04 -1.77
C TRP A 220 -0.34 -12.88 -0.79
N VAL A 221 0.94 -12.62 -0.47
CA VAL A 221 1.39 -11.47 0.34
C VAL A 221 2.07 -10.44 -0.57
N THR A 222 1.57 -9.22 -0.56
CA THR A 222 2.19 -8.09 -1.29
C THR A 222 3.12 -7.29 -0.38
N LYS A 223 3.99 -6.46 -0.98
CA LYS A 223 4.81 -5.52 -0.21
C LYS A 223 3.97 -4.54 0.61
N THR A 224 2.81 -4.13 0.08
CA THR A 224 1.91 -3.23 0.79
C THR A 224 1.30 -3.88 2.02
N ASP A 225 0.96 -5.17 1.94
CA ASP A 225 0.44 -5.94 3.09
C ASP A 225 1.44 -6.00 4.26
N VAL A 226 2.74 -5.96 3.95
CA VAL A 226 3.80 -5.95 4.96
C VAL A 226 4.17 -4.53 5.40
N GLY A 227 4.32 -3.61 4.44
CA GLY A 227 4.81 -2.26 4.68
C GLY A 227 3.79 -1.36 5.39
N ALA A 228 2.50 -1.48 5.08
CA ALA A 228 1.49 -0.59 5.63
C ALA A 228 1.31 -0.74 7.16
N PRO A 229 1.25 -1.95 7.75
CA PRO A 229 1.20 -2.10 9.21
C PRO A 229 2.47 -1.58 9.91
N LEU A 230 3.65 -1.80 9.33
CA LEU A 230 4.93 -1.30 9.86
C LEU A 230 4.97 0.23 9.87
N GLU A 231 4.54 0.86 8.77
CA GLU A 231 4.43 2.30 8.67
C GLU A 231 3.43 2.87 9.68
N ALA A 232 2.25 2.25 9.81
CA ALA A 232 1.23 2.72 10.75
C ALA A 232 1.72 2.69 12.20
N LEU A 233 2.34 1.59 12.63
CA LEU A 233 2.93 1.48 13.98
C LEU A 233 4.14 2.41 14.16
N GLY A 234 4.98 2.57 13.12
CA GLY A 234 6.10 3.51 13.15
C GLY A 234 5.63 4.95 13.30
N ARG A 235 4.54 5.32 12.61
CA ARG A 235 3.90 6.63 12.71
C ARG A 235 3.27 6.86 14.07
N PHE A 236 2.63 5.86 14.66
CA PHE A 236 2.15 5.90 16.03
C PHE A 236 3.28 6.23 17.02
N TYR A 237 4.35 5.43 17.04
CA TYR A 237 5.47 5.66 17.95
C TYR A 237 6.18 6.99 17.68
N ALA A 238 6.25 7.42 16.41
CA ALA A 238 6.74 8.74 16.07
C ALA A 238 5.92 9.83 16.76
N ARG A 239 4.58 9.82 16.65
CA ARG A 239 3.71 10.84 17.27
C ARG A 239 3.82 10.84 18.80
N GLU A 240 3.89 9.67 19.42
CA GLU A 240 4.05 9.52 20.88
C GLU A 240 5.47 9.85 21.38
N GLY A 241 6.39 10.23 20.48
CA GLY A 241 7.75 10.63 20.82
C GLY A 241 8.70 9.46 21.09
N ASN A 242 8.28 8.23 20.83
CA ASN A 242 9.07 7.02 20.99
C ASN A 242 9.91 6.71 19.74
N VAL A 243 10.93 7.55 19.52
CA VAL A 243 11.78 7.51 18.32
C VAL A 243 12.50 6.16 18.17
N ASP A 244 12.91 5.55 19.29
CA ASP A 244 13.67 4.30 19.30
C ASP A 244 12.85 3.10 18.76
N TYR A 245 11.52 3.14 18.90
CA TYR A 245 10.63 2.15 18.27
C TYR A 245 10.20 2.54 16.85
N ALA A 246 10.04 3.84 16.56
CA ALA A 246 9.60 4.30 15.25
C ALA A 246 10.65 4.06 14.15
N VAL A 247 11.92 4.38 14.42
CA VAL A 247 13.02 4.28 13.45
C VAL A 247 13.18 2.87 12.87
N PRO A 248 13.30 1.79 13.66
CA PRO A 248 13.47 0.45 13.09
C PRO A 248 12.28 0.00 12.23
N LEU A 249 11.05 0.39 12.57
CA LEU A 249 9.85 0.09 11.78
C LEU A 249 9.89 0.77 10.41
N TYR A 250 10.26 2.06 10.36
CA TYR A 250 10.44 2.77 9.11
C TYR A 250 11.61 2.24 8.28
N LEU A 251 12.75 1.92 8.88
CA LEU A 251 13.87 1.30 8.17
C LEU A 251 13.45 -0.02 7.53
N GLN A 252 12.68 -0.82 8.26
CA GLN A 252 12.18 -2.09 7.76
C GLN A 252 11.23 -1.91 6.57
N ALA A 253 10.30 -0.95 6.65
CA ALA A 253 9.41 -0.61 5.55
C ALA A 253 10.15 -0.01 4.34
N VAL A 254 11.13 0.87 4.56
CA VAL A 254 11.97 1.44 3.50
C VAL A 254 12.74 0.35 2.77
N SER A 255 13.37 -0.59 3.49
CA SER A 255 14.13 -1.68 2.88
C SER A 255 13.27 -2.55 1.96
N LEU A 256 12.00 -2.75 2.31
CA LEU A 256 11.03 -3.51 1.53
C LEU A 256 10.63 -2.76 0.26
N LEU A 257 10.36 -1.46 0.38
CA LEU A 257 9.83 -0.62 -0.70
C LEU A 257 10.93 -0.15 -1.67
N VAL A 258 12.14 0.07 -1.18
CA VAL A 258 13.30 0.57 -1.95
C VAL A 258 14.49 -0.36 -1.69
N PRO A 259 14.47 -1.58 -2.26
CA PRO A 259 15.58 -2.51 -2.10
C PRO A 259 16.83 -1.97 -2.80
N PRO A 260 18.04 -2.38 -2.34
CA PRO A 260 19.29 -1.97 -2.95
C PRO A 260 19.36 -2.42 -4.42
N SER A 261 20.17 -1.74 -5.23
CA SER A 261 20.35 -2.04 -6.66
C SER A 261 20.93 -3.44 -6.92
N SER A 262 21.58 -4.05 -5.93
CA SER A 262 22.05 -5.44 -5.96
C SER A 262 20.92 -6.46 -5.82
N SER A 263 19.74 -6.04 -5.34
CA SER A 263 18.60 -6.94 -5.17
C SER A 263 17.98 -7.30 -6.53
N LYS A 264 17.60 -8.57 -6.67
CA LYS A 264 16.82 -9.04 -7.82
C LYS A 264 15.37 -8.54 -7.79
N LYS A 265 14.90 -8.03 -6.64
CA LYS A 265 13.52 -7.55 -6.47
C LYS A 265 13.38 -6.14 -7.04
N LYS A 266 12.43 -5.99 -7.96
CA LYS A 266 12.07 -4.67 -8.51
C LYS A 266 10.98 -4.03 -7.66
N SER A 267 10.97 -2.70 -7.61
CA SER A 267 9.91 -1.92 -7.00
C SER A 267 9.14 -1.11 -8.02
N THR A 268 7.84 -0.98 -7.80
CA THR A 268 6.97 -0.12 -8.62
C THR A 268 7.32 1.35 -8.39
N SER A 269 6.81 2.26 -9.24
CA SER A 269 6.97 3.69 -9.01
C SER A 269 6.28 4.13 -7.71
N GLU A 270 5.08 3.61 -7.42
CA GLU A 270 4.34 3.89 -6.19
C GLU A 270 5.10 3.43 -4.94
N GLU A 271 5.66 2.22 -4.95
CA GLU A 271 6.48 1.70 -3.85
C GLU A 271 7.70 2.58 -3.59
N ARG A 272 8.39 3.03 -4.66
CA ARG A 272 9.53 3.94 -4.55
C ARG A 272 9.13 5.31 -4.00
N CYS A 273 8.00 5.85 -4.43
CA CYS A 273 7.47 7.11 -3.89
C CYS A 273 7.13 7.01 -2.40
N ARG A 274 6.50 5.90 -1.99
CA ARG A 274 6.17 5.64 -0.58
C ARG A 274 7.42 5.42 0.27
N GLY A 275 8.41 4.72 -0.25
CA GLY A 275 9.72 4.59 0.42
C GLY A 275 10.42 5.94 0.61
N ALA A 276 10.36 6.83 -0.38
CA ALA A 276 10.90 8.18 -0.26
C ALA A 276 10.16 9.02 0.80
N GLN A 277 8.84 8.84 0.94
CA GLN A 277 8.05 9.47 2.00
C GLN A 277 8.51 9.00 3.39
N LEU A 278 8.76 7.70 3.57
CA LEU A 278 9.29 7.17 4.82
C LEU A 278 10.70 7.69 5.13
N MET A 279 11.56 7.85 4.12
CA MET A 279 12.88 8.47 4.28
C MET A 279 12.75 9.93 4.75
N ASN A 280 11.78 10.68 4.23
CA ASN A 280 11.49 12.03 4.71
C ASN A 280 11.03 12.05 6.17
N ASN A 281 10.17 11.11 6.56
CA ASN A 281 9.72 10.97 7.96
C ASN A 281 10.89 10.59 8.89
N LEU A 282 11.81 9.73 8.43
CA LEU A 282 13.05 9.42 9.15
C LEU A 282 13.93 10.66 9.33
N ALA A 283 14.04 11.52 8.31
CA ALA A 283 14.79 12.77 8.43
C ALA A 283 14.21 13.67 9.54
N GLU A 284 12.89 13.82 9.60
CA GLU A 284 12.21 14.58 10.65
C GLU A 284 12.40 13.96 12.04
N LEU A 285 12.33 12.62 12.15
CA LEU A 285 12.54 11.92 13.42
C LEU A 285 13.95 12.11 13.98
N ASN A 286 14.97 12.11 13.13
CA ASN A 286 16.37 12.22 13.56
C ASN A 286 16.69 13.57 14.23
N ILE A 287 15.97 14.63 13.86
CA ILE A 287 16.09 15.94 14.49
C ILE A 287 15.15 16.13 15.69
N ARG A 288 14.55 15.09 16.25
CA ARG A 288 13.80 15.21 17.50
C ARG A 288 14.72 15.19 18.72
N GLY A 289 14.32 15.94 19.75
CA GLY A 289 15.07 16.09 20.99
C GLY A 289 16.27 17.03 20.88
N LYS A 290 17.36 16.71 21.61
CA LYS A 290 18.58 17.54 21.61
C LYS A 290 19.25 17.51 20.23
N GLN A 291 19.43 18.69 19.65
CA GLN A 291 20.09 18.88 18.36
C GLN A 291 21.59 18.64 18.47
N SER A 292 22.15 17.94 17.49
CA SER A 292 23.59 17.80 17.27
C SER A 292 23.88 17.88 15.77
N ASP A 293 25.11 18.26 15.42
CA ASP A 293 25.54 18.30 14.02
C ASP A 293 25.47 16.90 13.38
N GLU A 294 25.72 15.84 14.16
CA GLU A 294 25.60 14.45 13.73
C GLU A 294 24.15 14.08 13.38
N LYS A 295 23.18 14.38 14.25
CA LYS A 295 21.77 14.14 13.99
C LYS A 295 21.27 14.91 12.77
N ARG A 296 21.71 16.17 12.63
CA ARG A 296 21.40 16.99 11.45
C ARG A 296 21.98 16.37 10.18
N ALA A 297 23.22 15.90 10.21
CA ALA A 297 23.85 15.25 9.07
C ALA A 297 23.12 13.94 8.68
N GLN A 298 22.72 13.13 9.65
CA GLN A 298 21.92 11.92 9.40
C GLN A 298 20.54 12.26 8.81
N ALA A 299 19.88 13.31 9.30
CA ALA A 299 18.61 13.76 8.75
C ALA A 299 18.75 14.26 7.29
N ILE A 300 19.79 15.04 6.99
CA ILE A 300 20.10 15.47 5.62
C ILE A 300 20.32 14.26 4.72
N ALA A 301 21.11 13.28 5.14
CA ALA A 301 21.37 12.07 4.36
C ALA A 301 20.08 11.31 4.02
N TRP A 302 19.16 11.15 4.97
CA TRP A 302 17.86 10.53 4.72
C TRP A 302 17.00 11.34 3.74
N ALA A 303 16.92 12.65 3.91
CA ALA A 303 16.12 13.51 3.03
C ALA A 303 16.71 13.57 1.61
N GLU A 304 18.04 13.63 1.46
CA GLU A 304 18.72 13.56 0.16
C GLU A 304 18.51 12.20 -0.52
N GLN A 305 18.53 11.10 0.24
CA GLN A 305 18.21 9.77 -0.29
C GLN A 305 16.76 9.68 -0.78
N GLY A 306 15.82 10.29 -0.05
CA GLY A 306 14.42 10.43 -0.45
C GLY A 306 14.27 11.22 -1.75
N LEU A 307 14.92 12.39 -1.84
CA LEU A 307 14.95 13.23 -3.04
C LEU A 307 15.47 12.46 -4.25
N ALA A 308 16.64 11.82 -4.12
CA ALA A 308 17.25 11.04 -5.20
C ALA A 308 16.35 9.86 -5.64
N THR A 309 15.62 9.24 -4.72
CA THR A 309 14.65 8.18 -5.04
C THR A 309 13.48 8.72 -5.85
N ILE A 310 12.95 9.90 -5.49
CA ILE A 310 11.87 10.57 -6.22
C ILE A 310 12.32 10.95 -7.62
N GLU A 311 13.48 11.60 -7.76
CA GLU A 311 14.00 12.05 -9.06
C GLU A 311 14.23 10.89 -10.02
N ARG A 312 14.86 9.80 -9.56
CA ARG A 312 15.05 8.58 -10.36
C ARG A 312 13.71 7.94 -10.75
N THR A 313 12.73 7.97 -9.86
CA THR A 313 11.40 7.40 -10.13
C THR A 313 10.64 8.21 -11.16
N LYS A 314 10.66 9.55 -11.05
CA LYS A 314 10.08 10.47 -12.04
C LYS A 314 10.77 10.35 -13.40
N ALA A 315 12.10 10.24 -13.43
CA ALA A 315 12.87 10.08 -14.67
C ALA A 315 12.57 8.75 -15.39
N ALA A 316 12.21 7.69 -14.65
CA ALA A 316 11.79 6.41 -15.23
C ALA A 316 10.38 6.45 -15.85
N GLY A 317 9.62 7.53 -15.63
CA GLY A 317 8.25 7.69 -16.10
C GLY A 317 7.21 6.95 -15.23
N GLY A 318 5.94 7.24 -15.50
CA GLY A 318 4.78 6.70 -14.80
C GLY A 318 3.53 7.49 -15.13
N SER A 319 2.36 6.96 -14.80
CA SER A 319 1.12 7.73 -14.89
C SER A 319 1.11 8.85 -13.84
N THR A 320 0.29 9.88 -14.06
CA THR A 320 0.08 10.96 -13.09
C THR A 320 -0.33 10.42 -11.72
N GLU A 321 -1.19 9.40 -11.69
CA GLU A 321 -1.65 8.75 -10.47
C GLU A 321 -0.51 8.04 -9.73
N GLN A 322 0.32 7.28 -10.44
CA GLN A 322 1.47 6.56 -9.86
C GLN A 322 2.53 7.49 -9.28
N LEU A 323 2.69 8.69 -9.87
CA LEU A 323 3.69 9.67 -9.45
C LEU A 323 3.14 10.70 -8.46
N TRP A 324 1.83 10.73 -8.21
CA TRP A 324 1.20 11.75 -7.36
C TRP A 324 1.82 11.81 -5.95
N LEU A 325 2.09 10.64 -5.35
CA LEU A 325 2.76 10.56 -4.05
C LEU A 325 4.20 11.10 -4.11
N CYS A 326 4.94 10.83 -5.18
CA CYS A 326 6.27 11.40 -5.40
C CYS A 326 6.21 12.93 -5.48
N GLU A 327 5.22 13.48 -6.17
CA GLU A 327 5.09 14.94 -6.35
C GLU A 327 4.77 15.66 -5.03
N GLN A 328 3.90 15.06 -4.19
CA GLN A 328 3.65 15.56 -2.82
C GLN A 328 4.88 15.45 -1.94
N THR A 329 5.53 14.29 -1.96
CA THR A 329 6.72 14.02 -1.16
C THR A 329 7.88 14.93 -1.57
N LEU A 330 8.01 15.26 -2.85
CA LEU A 330 9.03 16.18 -3.36
C LEU A 330 8.92 17.56 -2.72
N ALA A 331 7.70 18.12 -2.64
CA ALA A 331 7.48 19.41 -2.00
C ALA A 331 7.90 19.38 -0.52
N ALA A 332 7.54 18.32 0.21
CA ALA A 332 7.86 18.14 1.61
C ALA A 332 9.37 17.93 1.87
N VAL A 333 10.03 17.08 1.06
CA VAL A 333 11.47 16.80 1.17
C VAL A 333 12.29 18.06 0.92
N LEU A 334 11.95 18.84 -0.11
CA LEU A 334 12.62 20.11 -0.39
C LEU A 334 12.47 21.11 0.77
N PHE A 335 11.29 21.18 1.37
CA PHE A 335 11.05 22.02 2.55
C PHE A 335 11.88 21.57 3.76
N ASN A 336 11.90 20.26 4.02
CA ASN A 336 12.63 19.68 5.15
C ASN A 336 14.15 19.86 4.98
N LEU A 337 14.70 19.63 3.77
CA LEU A 337 16.10 19.95 3.46
C LEU A 337 16.40 21.43 3.67
N GLY A 338 15.51 22.32 3.20
CA GLY A 338 15.67 23.76 3.41
C GLY A 338 15.73 24.14 4.88
N SER A 339 14.90 23.50 5.71
CA SER A 339 14.88 23.69 7.17
C SER A 339 16.15 23.14 7.83
N LEU A 340 16.62 21.96 7.42
CA LEU A 340 17.86 21.37 7.92
C LEU A 340 19.08 22.24 7.61
N HIS A 341 19.15 22.81 6.40
CA HIS A 341 20.21 23.75 6.03
C HIS A 341 20.08 25.10 6.76
N GLU A 342 18.87 25.59 6.99
CA GLU A 342 18.64 26.78 7.84
C GLU A 342 19.19 26.57 9.26
N MET A 343 18.91 25.40 9.85
CA MET A 343 19.42 25.01 11.18
C MET A 343 20.96 24.94 11.23
N GLY A 344 21.61 24.67 10.09
CA GLY A 344 23.07 24.69 9.94
C GLY A 344 23.67 26.08 9.64
N GLY A 345 22.84 27.10 9.44
CA GLY A 345 23.27 28.45 9.05
C GLY A 345 23.53 28.62 7.55
N GLU A 346 23.28 27.59 6.73
CA GLU A 346 23.45 27.59 5.27
C GLU A 346 22.28 28.31 4.58
N THR A 347 22.20 29.63 4.80
CA THR A 347 21.04 30.46 4.43
C THR A 347 20.76 30.48 2.93
N ASP A 348 21.79 30.50 2.08
CA ASP A 348 21.62 30.54 0.63
C ASP A 348 21.05 29.23 0.09
N LYS A 349 21.61 28.09 0.53
CA LYS A 349 21.10 26.76 0.18
C LYS A 349 19.67 26.54 0.69
N SER A 350 19.40 26.98 1.92
CA SER A 350 18.07 26.95 2.50
C SER A 350 17.04 27.75 1.68
N ARG A 351 17.40 28.97 1.24
CA ARG A 351 16.55 29.81 0.39
C ARG A 351 16.22 29.12 -0.94
N GLU A 352 17.22 28.53 -1.58
CA GLU A 352 17.02 27.82 -2.85
C GLU A 352 16.04 26.65 -2.67
N LEU A 353 16.24 25.82 -1.66
CA LEU A 353 15.39 24.66 -1.37
C LEU A 353 13.95 25.06 -1.01
N PHE A 354 13.75 26.12 -0.21
CA PHE A 354 12.40 26.63 0.06
C PHE A 354 11.72 27.19 -1.20
N GLN A 355 12.48 27.81 -2.11
CA GLN A 355 11.93 28.28 -3.38
C GLN A 355 11.50 27.11 -4.27
N GLN A 356 12.33 26.08 -4.40
CA GLN A 356 11.99 24.86 -5.14
C GLN A 356 10.76 24.17 -4.53
N SER A 357 10.69 24.07 -3.20
CA SER A 357 9.52 23.53 -2.48
C SER A 357 8.24 24.33 -2.78
N LEU A 358 8.33 25.67 -2.74
CA LEU A 358 7.21 26.55 -3.04
C LEU A 358 6.69 26.35 -4.47
N ASP A 359 7.60 26.27 -5.44
CA ASP A 359 7.24 26.12 -6.85
C ASP A 359 6.60 24.75 -7.10
N GLN A 360 7.16 23.68 -6.51
CA GLN A 360 6.57 22.35 -6.54
C GLN A 360 5.16 22.35 -5.90
N ALA A 361 5.01 22.93 -4.70
CA ALA A 361 3.73 22.99 -3.99
C ALA A 361 2.65 23.73 -4.79
N LYS A 362 3.02 24.80 -5.52
CA LYS A 362 2.09 25.49 -6.44
C LYS A 362 1.67 24.61 -7.61
N VAL A 363 2.60 23.88 -8.22
CA VAL A 363 2.32 22.99 -9.36
C VAL A 363 1.28 21.93 -8.97
N ILE A 364 1.43 21.32 -7.79
CA ILE A 364 0.49 20.31 -7.28
C ILE A 364 -0.71 20.88 -6.52
N LYS A 365 -0.82 22.21 -6.41
CA LYS A 365 -1.89 22.91 -5.67
C LYS A 365 -1.98 22.51 -4.18
N MET A 366 -0.85 22.20 -3.55
CA MET A 366 -0.75 21.87 -2.13
C MET A 366 -0.70 23.16 -1.29
N ARG A 367 -1.85 23.58 -0.77
CA ARG A 367 -2.03 24.89 -0.13
C ARG A 367 -1.14 25.06 1.11
N GLU A 368 -1.06 24.04 1.95
CA GLU A 368 -0.26 24.01 3.17
C GLU A 368 1.22 24.24 2.84
N GLY A 369 1.76 23.48 1.87
CA GLY A 369 3.15 23.63 1.42
C GLY A 369 3.46 25.02 0.87
N VAL A 370 2.52 25.63 0.14
CA VAL A 370 2.68 27.02 -0.35
C VAL A 370 2.79 28.00 0.81
N MET A 371 1.94 27.86 1.84
CA MET A 371 1.96 28.75 3.00
C MET A 371 3.25 28.59 3.81
N GLU A 372 3.66 27.36 4.09
CA GLU A 372 4.86 27.05 4.87
C GLU A 372 6.13 27.54 4.18
N ALA A 373 6.30 27.22 2.89
CA ALA A 373 7.48 27.64 2.13
C ALA A 373 7.57 29.18 2.01
N GLN A 374 6.45 29.87 1.83
CA GLN A 374 6.44 31.35 1.85
C GLN A 374 6.80 31.91 3.21
N ALA A 375 6.29 31.32 4.30
CA ALA A 375 6.61 31.75 5.65
C ALA A 375 8.11 31.59 5.95
N ALA A 376 8.71 30.48 5.50
CA ALA A 376 10.14 30.22 5.60
C ALA A 376 10.99 31.22 4.82
N LEU A 377 10.66 31.50 3.55
CA LEU A 377 11.37 32.50 2.75
C LEU A 377 11.31 33.91 3.37
N ARG A 378 10.14 34.34 3.86
CA ARG A 378 10.00 35.62 4.57
C ARG A 378 10.82 35.66 5.87
N ARG A 379 10.93 34.53 6.57
CA ARG A 379 11.77 34.42 7.77
C ARG A 379 13.24 34.64 7.43
N LEU A 380 13.76 34.00 6.39
CA LEU A 380 15.15 34.19 5.93
C LEU A 380 15.43 35.63 5.51
N GLU A 381 14.51 36.28 4.79
CA GLU A 381 14.65 37.69 4.40
C GLU A 381 14.73 38.64 5.60
N ARG A 382 13.89 38.45 6.61
CA ARG A 382 13.93 39.26 7.84
C ARG A 382 15.25 39.08 8.60
N ASN A 383 15.76 37.85 8.66
CA ASN A 383 17.02 37.55 9.33
C ASN A 383 18.21 38.17 8.59
N SER A 384 18.24 38.09 7.25
CA SER A 384 19.26 38.75 6.42
C SER A 384 19.30 40.27 6.63
N LYS A 385 18.13 40.94 6.68
CA LYS A 385 18.05 42.39 6.94
C LYS A 385 18.53 42.78 8.35
N ARG A 386 18.36 41.92 9.35
CA ARG A 386 18.87 42.15 10.71
C ARG A 386 20.40 42.06 10.78
N VAL A 387 21.00 41.08 10.08
CA VAL A 387 22.46 40.90 10.05
C VAL A 387 23.15 42.00 9.22
N GLY A 388 22.51 42.46 8.14
CA GLY A 388 23.04 43.52 7.27
C GLY A 388 22.93 44.96 7.80
N ASN A 389 22.33 45.18 8.98
CA ASN A 389 22.14 46.51 9.55
C ASN A 389 22.99 46.71 10.83
N PRO A 390 24.18 47.33 10.75
CA PRO A 390 25.10 47.47 11.89
C PRO A 390 24.58 48.39 13.02
N PHE A 391 23.45 49.08 12.82
CA PHE A 391 22.87 49.99 13.82
C PHE A 391 21.93 49.33 14.84
N TYR A 392 21.69 48.01 14.76
CA TYR A 392 20.75 47.32 15.68
C TYR A 392 21.42 46.48 16.79
N THR A 393 22.72 46.23 16.73
CA THR A 393 23.44 45.39 17.72
C THR A 393 23.96 46.15 18.94
N SER A 394 23.83 47.48 19.00
CA SER A 394 24.37 48.29 20.10
C SER A 394 23.39 48.64 21.23
N SER A 395 22.09 48.34 21.11
CA SER A 395 21.08 48.81 22.10
C SER A 395 20.85 47.88 23.31
N GLN A 396 21.55 46.75 23.45
CA GLN A 396 21.32 45.81 24.57
C GLN A 396 22.52 45.53 25.49
N ARG A 397 23.64 46.27 25.37
CA ARG A 397 24.81 46.10 26.27
C ARG A 397 25.02 47.21 27.30
N SER A 398 24.10 48.15 27.47
CA SER A 398 24.27 49.28 28.39
C SER A 398 23.09 49.43 29.36
N ASN A 399 22.78 48.38 30.14
CA ASN A 399 21.94 48.47 31.33
C ASN A 399 22.30 47.35 32.33
N THR A 400 23.56 47.32 32.73
CA THR A 400 24.01 46.76 34.02
C THR A 400 25.27 47.52 34.42
N ALA A 401 25.06 48.59 35.18
CA ALA A 401 26.04 49.19 36.08
C ALA A 401 25.42 49.17 37.47
#